data_AF-A0A8X6RVH5-F1
#
_entry.id   AF-A0A8X6RVH5-F1
#
_cell.length_a   1.000
_cell.length_b   1.000
_cell.length_c   1.000
_cell.angle_alpha   90.00
_cell.angle_beta   90.00
_cell.angle_gamma   90.00
#
_symmetry.space_group_name_H-M   'P 1'
#
loop_
_entity.id
_entity.type
_entity.pdbx_description
1 polymer ?
#
loop_
_entity_poly.entity_id
_entity_poly.type
_entity_poly.pdbx_seq_one_letter_code
_entity_poly.pdbx_strand_id
1 'polypeptide(L)'
;MVLSRTPPARNPELNFSKRSIKITPFELLFGTKMKSCQDIEIVELLNDEITAQFQEQRYALRQDAKKQIYKVQDENRRTYNLRRRQAHKYQLHDLVAIKCTQFGLGLKPKQRYLGPYKIAKVKHNDT
;
A
#
# COMPACT_ATOMS: atom_id res chain seq x y z
N MET A 1 -4.60 -16.63 -30.34
CA MET A 1 -3.28 -17.03 -30.88
C MET A 1 -2.40 -15.80 -30.96
N VAL A 2 -1.43 -15.66 -30.04
CA VAL A 2 -0.50 -14.52 -30.02
C VAL A 2 0.72 -14.92 -30.85
N LEU A 3 0.88 -14.32 -32.02
CA LEU A 3 2.05 -14.51 -32.87
C LEU A 3 3.26 -13.83 -32.20
N SER A 4 4.06 -14.58 -31.46
CA SER A 4 5.37 -14.12 -30.99
C SER A 4 6.29 -14.01 -32.20
N ARG A 5 6.58 -12.78 -32.64
CA ARG A 5 7.62 -12.53 -33.65
C ARG A 5 8.96 -12.98 -33.07
N THR A 6 9.58 -13.99 -33.67
CA THR A 6 10.97 -14.34 -33.39
C THR A 6 11.87 -13.13 -33.73
N PRO A 7 12.74 -12.67 -32.82
CA PRO A 7 13.63 -11.56 -33.12
C PRO A 7 14.56 -11.94 -34.28
N PRO A 8 14.81 -11.02 -35.24
CA PRO A 8 15.71 -11.29 -36.35
C PRO A 8 17.12 -11.63 -35.82
N ALA A 9 17.78 -12.58 -36.48
CA ALA A 9 19.15 -12.97 -36.14
C ALA A 9 20.08 -11.75 -36.12
N ARG A 10 20.88 -11.63 -35.06
CA ARG A 10 21.76 -10.49 -34.81
C ARG A 10 22.92 -10.54 -35.80
N ASN A 11 22.93 -9.67 -36.82
CA ASN A 11 24.00 -9.62 -37.83
C ASN A 11 25.36 -9.28 -37.18
N PRO A 12 26.33 -10.21 -37.13
CA PRO A 12 27.60 -9.98 -36.44
C PRO A 12 28.50 -8.95 -37.16
N GLU A 13 28.24 -8.67 -38.44
CA GLU A 13 29.08 -7.79 -39.26
C GLU A 13 29.07 -6.31 -38.83
N LEU A 14 28.03 -5.85 -38.15
CA LEU A 14 27.92 -4.44 -37.73
C LEU A 14 28.89 -4.06 -36.58
N ASN A 15 29.43 -5.04 -35.87
CA ASN A 15 30.32 -4.83 -34.72
C ASN A 15 31.81 -4.95 -35.05
N PHE A 16 32.17 -5.23 -36.31
CA PHE A 16 33.57 -5.28 -36.71
C PHE A 16 34.14 -3.87 -36.90
N SER A 17 35.23 -3.58 -36.18
CA SER A 17 35.97 -2.32 -36.31
C SER A 17 36.70 -2.25 -37.66
N LYS A 18 36.55 -1.15 -38.40
CA LYS A 18 37.35 -0.91 -39.61
C LYS A 18 38.73 -0.39 -39.23
N ARG A 19 39.80 -1.06 -39.67
CA ARG A 19 41.20 -0.77 -39.31
C ARG A 19 41.60 0.70 -39.52
N SER A 20 41.13 1.33 -40.59
CA SER A 20 41.49 2.70 -40.98
C SER A 20 40.90 3.77 -40.07
N ILE A 21 39.70 3.53 -39.53
CA ILE A 21 38.92 4.52 -38.76
C ILE A 21 38.88 4.11 -37.28
N LYS A 22 39.19 2.85 -36.95
CA LYS A 22 39.07 2.20 -35.63
C LYS A 22 37.67 2.26 -35.01
N ILE A 23 36.65 2.66 -35.78
CA ILE A 23 35.26 2.81 -35.35
C ILE A 23 34.40 1.75 -36.07
N THR A 24 33.34 1.28 -35.39
CA THR A 24 32.37 0.36 -35.98
C THR A 24 31.34 1.10 -36.83
N PRO A 25 30.83 0.50 -37.94
CA PRO A 25 29.80 1.15 -38.75
C PRO A 25 28.55 1.57 -37.94
N PHE A 26 28.16 0.79 -36.92
CA PHE A 26 27.06 1.13 -36.03
C PHE A 26 27.35 2.40 -35.20
N GLU A 27 28.52 2.46 -34.58
CA GLU A 27 28.94 3.61 -33.76
C GLU A 27 29.09 4.88 -34.60
N LEU A 28 29.52 4.77 -35.86
CA LEU A 28 29.57 5.91 -36.79
C LEU A 28 28.19 6.49 -37.13
N LEU A 29 27.17 5.62 -37.24
CA LEU A 29 25.80 6.03 -37.61
C LEU A 29 25.00 6.56 -36.41
N PHE A 30 25.11 5.90 -35.26
CA PHE A 30 24.27 6.18 -34.10
C PHE A 30 25.01 6.95 -32.98
N GLY A 31 26.33 7.10 -33.07
CA GLY A 31 27.15 7.77 -32.06
C GLY A 31 27.29 7.00 -30.74
N THR A 32 26.80 5.76 -30.68
CA THR A 32 26.83 4.91 -29.48
C THR A 32 27.29 3.50 -29.83
N LYS A 33 27.97 2.82 -28.89
CA LYS A 33 28.37 1.43 -29.07
C LYS A 33 27.15 0.49 -29.02
N MET A 34 27.17 -0.55 -29.84
CA MET A 34 26.11 -1.55 -29.85
C MET A 34 26.12 -2.34 -28.53
N LYS A 35 24.99 -2.41 -27.84
CA LYS A 35 24.87 -3.17 -26.59
C LYS A 35 25.01 -4.67 -26.86
N SER A 36 25.84 -5.34 -26.06
CA SER A 36 25.96 -6.79 -26.04
C SER A 36 24.84 -7.42 -25.20
N CYS A 37 24.67 -8.76 -25.26
CA CYS A 37 23.76 -9.44 -24.34
C CYS A 37 24.16 -9.24 -22.88
N GLN A 38 25.47 -9.24 -22.60
CA GLN A 38 26.02 -9.05 -21.26
C GLN A 38 25.68 -7.66 -20.70
N ASP A 39 25.71 -6.61 -21.54
CA ASP A 39 25.34 -5.26 -21.11
C ASP A 39 23.86 -5.17 -20.70
N ILE A 40 22.97 -5.98 -21.30
CA ILE A 40 21.56 -6.04 -20.95
C ILE A 40 21.39 -6.74 -19.60
N GLU A 41 22.04 -7.88 -19.41
CA GLU A 41 22.05 -8.63 -18.14
C GLU A 41 22.57 -7.77 -16.97
N ILE A 42 23.64 -7.01 -17.20
CA ILE A 42 24.20 -6.09 -16.19
C ILE A 42 23.20 -4.99 -15.83
N VAL A 43 22.51 -4.41 -16.82
CA VAL A 43 21.50 -3.38 -16.57
C VAL A 43 20.31 -3.93 -15.77
N GLU A 44 19.87 -5.15 -16.08
CA GLU A 44 18.80 -5.82 -15.33
C GLU A 44 19.20 -6.05 -13.87
N LEU A 45 20.39 -6.59 -13.63
CA LEU A 45 20.92 -6.79 -12.26
C LEU A 45 21.02 -5.48 -11.47
N LEU A 46 21.48 -4.40 -12.10
CA LEU A 46 21.53 -3.07 -11.46
C LEU A 46 20.14 -2.54 -11.12
N ASN A 47 19.16 -2.72 -12.01
CA ASN A 47 17.79 -2.29 -11.74
C ASN A 47 17.14 -3.06 -10.59
N ASP A 48 17.41 -4.36 -10.51
CA ASP A 48 16.94 -5.21 -9.41
C ASP A 48 17.56 -4.77 -8.09
N GLU A 49 18.86 -4.47 -8.07
CA GLU A 49 19.54 -3.98 -6.87
C GLU A 49 18.99 -2.62 -6.42
N ILE A 50 18.83 -1.66 -7.33
CA ILE A 50 18.23 -0.35 -7.04
C ILE A 50 16.82 -0.52 -6.48
N THR A 51 16.04 -1.43 -7.07
CA THR A 51 14.66 -1.69 -6.64
C THR A 51 14.64 -2.30 -5.24
N ALA A 52 15.52 -3.26 -4.95
CA ALA A 52 15.65 -3.90 -3.65
C ALA A 52 16.04 -2.88 -2.56
N GLN A 53 17.08 -2.08 -2.81
CA GLN A 53 17.53 -1.03 -1.90
C GLN A 53 16.41 -0.02 -1.61
N PHE A 54 15.68 0.41 -2.65
CA PHE A 54 14.55 1.33 -2.49
C PHE A 54 13.42 0.73 -1.65
N GLN A 55 13.10 -0.55 -1.85
CA GLN A 55 12.08 -1.24 -1.04
C GLN A 55 12.50 -1.36 0.42
N GLU A 56 13.75 -1.68 0.69
CA GLU A 56 14.29 -1.78 2.04
C GLU A 56 14.22 -0.45 2.78
N GLN A 57 14.65 0.65 2.15
CA GLN A 57 14.56 1.99 2.71
C GLN A 57 13.10 2.36 3.05
N ARG A 58 12.16 2.06 2.15
CA ARG A 58 10.74 2.31 2.40
C ARG A 58 10.18 1.44 3.52
N TYR A 59 10.63 0.20 3.63
CA TYR A 59 10.24 -0.68 4.72
C TYR A 59 10.70 -0.10 6.06
N ALA A 60 11.98 0.29 6.16
CA ALA A 60 12.52 0.93 7.36
C ALA A 60 11.72 2.20 7.75
N LEU A 61 11.49 3.10 6.79
CA LEU A 61 10.71 4.32 7.00
C LEU A 61 9.29 4.02 7.51
N ARG A 62 8.62 3.02 6.93
CA ARG A 62 7.28 2.61 7.37
C ARG A 62 7.28 2.02 8.77
N GLN A 63 8.31 1.24 9.13
CA GLN A 63 8.42 0.69 10.49
C GLN A 63 8.60 1.80 11.52
N ASP A 64 9.40 2.81 11.22
CA ASP A 64 9.62 3.92 12.14
C ASP A 64 8.40 4.83 12.27
N ALA A 65 7.74 5.15 11.15
CA ALA A 65 6.46 5.85 11.15
C ALA A 65 5.40 5.07 11.96
N LYS A 66 5.33 3.75 11.79
CA LYS A 66 4.44 2.87 12.54
C LYS A 66 4.70 2.99 14.05
N LYS A 67 5.96 2.91 14.50
CA LYS A 67 6.33 3.07 15.92
C LYS A 67 5.88 4.42 16.47
N GLN A 68 6.09 5.51 15.73
CA GLN A 68 5.70 6.86 16.15
C GLN A 68 4.18 7.00 16.26
N ILE A 69 3.44 6.50 15.28
CA ILE A 69 1.97 6.50 15.30
C ILE A 69 1.46 5.72 16.50
N TYR A 70 2.03 4.54 16.80
CA TYR A 70 1.64 3.76 17.98
C TYR A 70 1.89 4.52 19.28
N LYS A 71 3.01 5.22 19.39
CA LYS A 71 3.32 6.04 20.57
C LYS A 71 2.24 7.11 20.79
N VAL A 72 1.90 7.86 19.74
CA VAL A 72 0.87 8.90 19.79
C VAL A 72 -0.51 8.29 20.10
N GLN A 73 -0.84 7.16 19.48
CA GLN A 73 -2.11 6.46 19.75
C GLN A 73 -2.21 6.00 21.20
N ASP A 74 -1.13 5.49 21.79
CA ASP A 74 -1.13 5.05 23.18
C ASP A 74 -1.26 6.25 24.14
N GLU A 75 -0.56 7.35 23.89
CA GLU A 75 -0.71 8.60 24.65
C GLU A 75 -2.14 9.15 24.57
N ASN A 76 -2.71 9.18 23.37
CA ASN A 76 -4.11 9.59 23.16
C ASN A 76 -5.08 8.66 23.88
N ARG A 77 -4.85 7.34 23.82
CA ARG A 77 -5.66 6.33 24.52
C ARG A 77 -5.62 6.52 26.03
N ARG A 78 -4.43 6.72 26.61
CA ARG A 78 -4.26 7.01 28.05
C ARG A 78 -5.02 8.26 28.47
N THR A 79 -4.86 9.34 27.70
CA THR A 79 -5.50 10.63 27.98
C THR A 79 -7.02 10.55 27.90
N TYR A 80 -7.54 9.89 26.87
CA TYR A 80 -8.98 9.67 26.70
C TYR A 80 -9.54 8.82 27.85
N ASN A 81 -8.89 7.70 28.15
CA ASN A 81 -9.34 6.76 29.18
C ASN A 81 -9.34 7.37 30.59
N LEU A 82 -8.48 8.37 30.88
CA LEU A 82 -8.45 9.06 32.17
C LEU A 82 -9.80 9.74 32.52
N ARG A 83 -10.49 10.27 31.51
CA ARG A 83 -11.76 11.02 31.69
C ARG A 83 -12.99 10.26 31.20
N ARG A 84 -12.80 9.12 30.53
CA ARG A 84 -13.87 8.31 29.94
C ARG A 84 -14.63 7.56 31.03
N ARG A 85 -15.97 7.64 31.01
CA ARG A 85 -16.82 6.73 31.79
C ARG A 85 -16.86 5.36 31.13
N GLN A 86 -16.78 4.29 31.92
CA GLN A 86 -16.89 2.93 31.40
C GLN A 86 -18.25 2.74 30.71
N ALA A 87 -18.23 2.11 29.53
CA ALA A 87 -19.44 1.81 28.79
C ALA A 87 -20.26 0.75 29.55
N HIS A 88 -21.59 0.87 29.47
CA HIS A 88 -22.48 -0.15 30.00
C HIS A 88 -22.32 -1.44 29.19
N LYS A 89 -21.86 -2.51 29.85
CA LYS A 89 -21.75 -3.83 29.23
C LYS A 89 -23.10 -4.53 29.34
N TYR A 90 -23.56 -5.07 28.23
CA TYR A 90 -24.82 -5.80 28.19
C TYR A 90 -24.58 -7.30 28.03
N GLN A 91 -25.47 -8.09 28.60
CA GLN A 91 -25.49 -9.54 28.52
C GLN A 91 -26.57 -10.02 27.55
N LEU A 92 -26.48 -11.30 27.19
CA LEU A 92 -27.50 -11.93 26.36
C LEU A 92 -28.85 -11.90 27.08
N HIS A 93 -29.92 -11.61 26.35
CA HIS A 93 -31.30 -11.53 26.85
C HIS A 93 -31.64 -10.35 27.77
N ASP A 94 -30.70 -9.42 28.04
CA ASP A 94 -31.01 -8.17 28.73
C ASP A 94 -32.09 -7.39 28.00
N LEU A 95 -32.98 -6.75 28.78
CA LEU A 95 -34.06 -5.92 28.28
C LEU A 95 -33.58 -4.47 28.18
N VAL A 96 -33.53 -3.93 26.96
CA VAL A 96 -32.96 -2.62 26.65
C VAL A 96 -33.90 -1.79 25.79
N ALA A 97 -33.83 -0.47 25.94
CA ALA A 97 -34.58 0.47 25.12
C ALA A 97 -33.61 1.33 24.30
N ILE A 98 -33.92 1.59 23.03
CA ILE A 98 -33.03 2.32 22.12
C ILE A 98 -33.46 3.78 22.08
N LYS A 99 -32.56 4.71 22.42
CA LYS A 99 -32.85 6.14 22.36
C LYS A 99 -33.00 6.60 20.90
N CYS A 100 -34.10 7.27 20.59
CA CYS A 100 -34.28 7.94 19.30
C CYS A 100 -33.27 9.11 19.18
N THR A 101 -32.44 9.12 18.13
CA THR A 101 -31.43 10.18 17.89
C THR A 101 -31.86 11.21 16.85
N GLN A 102 -32.83 10.89 15.99
CA GLN A 102 -33.31 11.77 14.94
C GLN A 102 -34.48 12.63 15.44
N PHE A 103 -34.17 13.85 15.90
CA PHE A 103 -35.16 14.90 16.15
C PHE A 103 -35.16 15.85 14.96
N GLY A 104 -35.98 15.56 13.95
CA GLY A 104 -36.15 16.45 12.79
C GLY A 104 -37.00 17.68 13.15
N LEU A 105 -36.63 18.85 12.62
CA LEU A 105 -37.46 20.06 12.67
C LEU A 105 -38.80 19.78 11.97
N GLY A 106 -39.92 20.11 12.62
CA GLY A 106 -41.27 19.88 12.08
C GLY A 106 -41.86 18.48 12.27
N LEU A 107 -41.14 17.55 12.92
CA LEU A 107 -41.71 16.25 13.29
C LEU A 107 -42.51 16.35 14.61
N LYS A 108 -43.68 15.71 14.64
CA LYS A 108 -44.49 15.58 15.87
C LYS A 108 -43.64 14.94 16.99
N PRO A 109 -43.81 15.35 18.26
CA PRO A 109 -43.10 14.75 19.38
C PRO A 109 -43.42 13.26 19.47
N LYS A 110 -42.41 12.41 19.22
CA LYS A 110 -42.49 10.95 19.35
C LYS A 110 -41.88 10.49 20.67
N GLN A 111 -42.18 9.25 21.07
CA GLN A 111 -41.56 8.61 22.22
C GLN A 111 -40.02 8.66 22.11
N ARG A 112 -39.36 9.01 23.22
CA ARG A 112 -37.90 9.20 23.27
C ARG A 112 -37.11 7.91 23.14
N TYR A 113 -37.73 6.79 23.45
CA TYR A 113 -37.15 5.45 23.39
C TYR A 113 -38.05 4.55 22.57
N LEU A 114 -37.44 3.76 21.69
CA LEU A 114 -38.07 2.62 21.06
C LEU A 114 -38.14 1.48 22.08
N GLY A 115 -39.22 0.70 22.01
CA GLY A 115 -39.69 -0.23 23.04
C GLY A 115 -38.67 -1.21 23.62
N PRO A 116 -39.12 -2.08 24.55
CA PRO A 116 -38.21 -3.01 25.19
C PRO A 116 -37.78 -4.10 24.21
N TYR A 117 -36.51 -4.10 23.85
CA TYR A 117 -35.87 -5.13 23.04
C TYR A 117 -35.08 -6.06 23.94
N LYS A 118 -34.93 -7.32 23.52
CA LYS A 118 -34.00 -8.27 24.14
C LYS A 118 -32.74 -8.39 23.30
N ILE A 119 -31.59 -8.43 23.96
CA ILE A 119 -30.32 -8.60 23.26
C ILE A 119 -30.18 -10.03 22.73
N ALA A 120 -30.11 -10.17 21.42
CA ALA A 120 -29.95 -11.46 20.74
C ALA A 120 -28.48 -11.87 20.56
N LYS A 121 -27.54 -10.91 20.53
CA LYS A 121 -26.11 -11.18 20.37
C LYS A 121 -25.26 -10.05 20.94
N VAL A 122 -24.28 -10.40 21.76
CA VAL A 122 -23.27 -9.47 22.25
C VAL A 122 -22.11 -9.40 21.25
N LYS A 123 -21.73 -8.19 20.83
CA LYS A 123 -20.56 -7.94 19.96
C LYS A 123 -19.40 -7.42 20.81
N HIS A 124 -18.17 -7.64 20.35
CA HIS A 124 -16.99 -7.06 20.99
C HIS A 124 -17.01 -5.54 20.79
N ASN A 125 -17.29 -4.82 21.87
CA ASN A 125 -17.23 -3.37 21.94
C ASN A 125 -16.26 -3.02 23.07
N ASP A 126 -15.17 -2.34 22.71
CA ASP A 126 -14.00 -1.91 23.52
C ASP A 126 -12.74 -2.76 23.29
N THR A 127 -11.91 -2.31 22.34
CA THR A 127 -10.46 -2.55 22.26
C THR A 127 -9.75 -1.20 22.28
#